data_AF-A0A833JRG1-F1
#
_entry.id   AF-A0A833JRG1-F1
#
_cell.length_a   1.000
_cell.length_b   1.000
_cell.length_c   1.000
_cell.angle_alpha   90.00
_cell.angle_beta   90.00
_cell.angle_gamma   90.00
#
_symmetry.space_group_name_H-M   'P 1'
#
loop_
_entity.id
_entity.type
_entity.pdbx_description
1 polymer ?
#
loop_
_entity_poly.entity_id
_entity_poly.type
_entity_poly.pdbx_seq_one_letter_code
_entity_poly.pdbx_strand_id
1 'polypeptide(L)'
;MSNDALQPSDPDPREEKFVVDTGLLTADLLEGLAEEYCTRYHGLNDTESPLAERERVLEAVRRGELVVWFDPVENTAGLGSPSGNGL
;
A
#
# COMPACT_ATOMS: atom_id res chain seq x y z
N MET A 1 -6.83 47.70 0.26
CA MET A 1 -6.85 46.57 -0.68
C MET A 1 -6.65 45.32 0.17
N SER A 2 -7.70 44.54 0.36
CA SER A 2 -7.73 43.42 1.31
C SER A 2 -6.84 42.28 0.84
N ASN A 3 -5.99 41.80 1.73
CA ASN A 3 -5.10 40.67 1.51
C ASN A 3 -5.90 39.40 1.78
N ASP A 4 -6.55 38.86 0.75
CA ASP A 4 -7.28 37.59 0.81
C ASP A 4 -6.27 36.44 0.71
N ALA A 5 -5.56 36.21 1.81
CA ALA A 5 -4.71 35.02 1.95
C ALA A 5 -5.63 33.83 2.21
N LEU A 6 -5.95 33.08 1.15
CA LEU A 6 -6.57 31.76 1.25
C LEU A 6 -5.77 30.92 2.25
N GLN A 7 -6.31 30.71 3.44
CA GLN A 7 -5.76 29.73 4.36
C GLN A 7 -5.91 28.36 3.69
N PRO A 8 -4.89 27.49 3.68
CA PRO A 8 -5.08 26.13 3.22
C PRO A 8 -6.19 25.51 4.07
N SER A 9 -7.24 25.04 3.41
CA SER A 9 -8.29 24.23 4.03
C SER A 9 -7.63 23.04 4.73
N ASP A 10 -8.14 22.66 5.89
CA ASP A 10 -7.75 21.37 6.48
C ASP A 10 -7.99 20.25 5.45
N PRO A 11 -7.06 19.28 5.32
CA PRO A 11 -7.23 18.17 4.37
C PRO A 11 -8.49 17.39 4.71
N ASP A 12 -9.25 17.01 3.69
CA ASP A 12 -10.46 16.20 3.88
C ASP A 12 -10.04 14.82 4.40
N PRO A 13 -10.51 14.37 5.57
CA PRO A 13 -10.14 13.06 6.11
C PRO A 13 -10.55 11.89 5.20
N ARG A 14 -11.44 12.13 4.23
CA ARG A 14 -11.83 11.14 3.22
C ARG A 14 -10.80 10.98 2.10
N GLU A 15 -9.82 11.87 2.02
CA GLU A 15 -8.73 11.84 1.05
C GLU A 15 -7.45 11.19 1.63
N GLU A 16 -7.42 10.89 2.93
CA GLU A 16 -6.26 10.29 3.59
C GLU A 16 -6.17 8.78 3.32
N LYS A 17 -4.96 8.31 2.99
CA LYS A 17 -4.67 6.87 2.87
C LYS A 17 -4.85 6.18 4.22
N PHE A 18 -5.42 4.98 4.22
CA PHE A 18 -5.60 4.20 5.44
C PHE A 18 -5.26 2.72 5.25
N VAL A 19 -4.96 2.05 6.36
CA VAL A 19 -4.70 0.61 6.38
C VAL A 19 -6.02 -0.16 6.34
N VAL A 20 -6.11 -1.10 5.41
CA VAL A 20 -7.23 -2.04 5.32
C VAL A 20 -6.91 -3.30 6.10
N ASP A 21 -7.88 -3.77 6.89
CA ASP A 21 -7.80 -5.07 7.56
C ASP A 21 -7.79 -6.19 6.51
N THR A 22 -6.71 -6.97 6.50
CA THR A 22 -6.48 -8.05 5.53
C THR A 22 -7.46 -9.20 5.71
N GLY A 23 -8.07 -9.34 6.90
CA GLY A 23 -9.14 -10.31 7.14
C GLY A 23 -10.44 -10.01 6.39
N LEU A 24 -10.58 -8.80 5.83
CA LEU A 24 -11.73 -8.40 5.01
C LEU A 24 -11.50 -8.66 3.51
N LEU A 25 -10.28 -9.04 3.11
CA LEU A 25 -9.90 -9.25 1.72
C LEU A 25 -9.96 -10.73 1.35
N THR A 26 -10.27 -11.02 0.09
CA THR A 26 -10.19 -12.38 -0.43
C THR A 26 -8.73 -12.80 -0.60
N ALA A 27 -8.47 -14.10 -0.55
CA ALA A 27 -7.14 -14.65 -0.81
C ALA A 27 -6.60 -14.21 -2.18
N ASP A 28 -7.43 -14.28 -3.23
CA ASP A 28 -7.05 -13.88 -4.59
C ASP A 28 -6.61 -12.41 -4.67
N LEU A 29 -7.29 -11.51 -3.94
CA LEU A 29 -6.92 -10.10 -3.91
C LEU A 29 -5.57 -9.88 -3.19
N LEU A 30 -5.36 -10.56 -2.07
CA LEU A 30 -4.08 -10.51 -1.35
C LEU A 30 -2.93 -11.09 -2.18
N GLU A 31 -3.18 -12.18 -2.91
CA GLU A 31 -2.21 -12.76 -3.84
C GLU A 31 -1.84 -11.79 -4.96
N GLY A 32 -2.84 -11.14 -5.59
CA GLY A 32 -2.58 -10.12 -6.61
C GLY A 32 -1.75 -8.95 -6.08
N LEU A 33 -2.07 -8.43 -4.89
CA LEU A 33 -1.30 -7.36 -4.26
C LEU A 33 0.14 -7.80 -3.93
N ALA A 34 0.36 -9.06 -3.55
CA ALA A 34 1.69 -9.60 -3.31
C ALA A 34 2.49 -9.74 -4.62
N GLU A 35 1.86 -10.13 -5.72
CA GLU A 35 2.50 -10.19 -7.05
C GLU A 35 2.91 -8.81 -7.55
N GLU A 36 2.03 -7.82 -7.41
CA GLU A 36 2.34 -6.42 -7.74
C GLU A 36 3.50 -5.87 -6.89
N TYR A 37 3.51 -6.20 -5.60
CA TYR A 37 4.61 -5.83 -4.71
C TYR A 37 5.93 -6.46 -5.17
N CYS A 38 5.95 -7.78 -5.39
CA CYS A 38 7.15 -8.49 -5.86
C CYS A 38 7.69 -7.96 -7.19
N THR A 39 6.81 -7.62 -8.12
CA THR A 39 7.20 -7.11 -9.44
C THR A 39 7.67 -5.65 -9.40
N ARG A 40 7.12 -4.81 -8.50
CA ARG A 40 7.58 -3.43 -8.31
C ARG A 40 9.02 -3.34 -7.79
N TYR A 41 9.41 -4.23 -6.87
CA TYR A 41 10.77 -4.28 -6.32
C TYR A 41 11.69 -5.25 -7.07
N HIS A 42 11.23 -5.81 -8.19
CA HIS A 42 12.05 -6.68 -9.01
C HIS A 42 13.27 -5.93 -9.57
N GLY A 43 14.44 -6.56 -9.50
CA GLY A 43 15.73 -5.95 -9.88
C GLY A 43 16.46 -5.22 -8.74
N LEU A 44 15.85 -5.08 -7.57
CA LEU A 44 16.53 -4.61 -6.33
C LEU A 44 17.10 -5.77 -5.49
N ASN A 45 16.67 -7.00 -5.78
CA ASN A 45 17.13 -8.23 -5.14
C ASN A 45 17.77 -9.16 -6.19
N ASP A 46 18.76 -9.96 -5.80
CA ASP A 46 19.44 -10.98 -6.65
C ASP A 46 18.55 -12.21 -6.97
N THR A 47 17.24 -12.03 -7.07
CA THR A 47 16.28 -13.11 -7.33
C THR A 47 15.91 -13.17 -8.82
N GLU A 48 16.20 -14.31 -9.47
CA GLU A 48 15.94 -14.54 -10.90
C GLU A 48 14.44 -14.54 -11.27
N SER A 49 13.57 -14.98 -10.34
CA SER A 49 12.12 -14.96 -10.50
C SER A 49 11.46 -14.07 -9.45
N PRO A 50 10.89 -12.90 -9.81
CA PRO A 50 10.28 -11.98 -8.83
C PRO A 50 9.16 -12.63 -8.01
N LEU A 51 8.41 -13.54 -8.62
CA LEU A 51 7.28 -14.20 -7.97
C LEU A 51 7.71 -15.30 -7.00
N ALA A 52 8.99 -15.69 -6.97
CA ALA A 52 9.50 -16.65 -5.99
C ALA A 52 9.36 -16.13 -4.54
N GLU A 53 9.36 -14.81 -4.33
CA GLU A 53 9.19 -14.20 -3.01
C GLU A 53 7.72 -13.98 -2.62
N ARG A 54 6.75 -14.32 -3.48
CA ARG A 54 5.31 -14.07 -3.26
C ARG A 54 4.81 -14.66 -1.93
N GLU A 55 5.14 -15.92 -1.64
CA GLU A 55 4.74 -16.56 -0.38
C GLU A 55 5.33 -15.83 0.84
N ARG A 56 6.57 -15.37 0.73
CA ARG A 56 7.25 -14.62 1.79
C ARG A 56 6.60 -13.26 2.05
N VAL A 57 6.15 -12.59 0.99
CA VAL A 57 5.37 -11.34 1.08
C VAL A 57 4.03 -11.60 1.76
N LEU A 58 3.31 -12.67 1.39
CA LEU A 58 2.06 -13.06 2.05
C LEU A 58 2.27 -13.38 3.54
N GLU A 59 3.36 -14.05 3.90
CA GLU A 59 3.72 -14.27 5.30
C GLU A 59 4.01 -12.96 6.04
N ALA A 60 4.72 -12.02 5.43
CA ALA A 60 4.97 -10.70 6.01
C ALA A 60 3.66 -9.93 6.27
N VAL A 61 2.69 -10.05 5.36
CA VAL A 61 1.33 -9.52 5.57
C VAL A 61 0.65 -10.19 6.76
N ARG A 62 0.72 -11.53 6.87
CA ARG A 62 0.15 -12.27 8.01
C ARG A 62 0.80 -11.91 9.34
N ARG A 63 2.09 -11.56 9.34
CA ARG A 63 2.83 -11.10 10.52
C ARG A 63 2.63 -9.61 10.84
N GLY A 64 1.96 -8.86 9.96
CA GLY A 64 1.78 -7.40 10.09
C GLY A 64 3.04 -6.58 9.78
N GLU A 65 4.05 -7.20 9.16
CA GLU A 65 5.28 -6.53 8.68
C GLU A 65 5.01 -5.74 7.39
N LEU A 66 4.01 -6.17 6.63
CA LEU A 66 3.42 -5.45 5.51
C LEU A 66 1.92 -5.27 5.76
N VAL A 67 1.39 -4.13 5.34
CA VAL A 67 -0.03 -3.80 5.43
C VAL A 67 -0.57 -3.39 4.07
N VAL A 68 -1.88 -3.55 3.88
CA VAL A 68 -2.57 -3.05 2.70
C VAL A 68 -2.94 -1.59 2.95
N TRP A 69 -2.32 -0.69 2.20
CA TRP A 69 -2.70 0.71 2.16
C TRP A 69 -3.73 0.92 1.06
N PHE A 70 -4.83 1.60 1.38
CA PHE A 70 -5.81 2.05 0.40
C PHE A 70 -5.76 3.57 0.27
N ASP A 71 -5.70 4.02 -0.98
CA ASP A 71 -5.78 5.43 -1.37
C ASP A 71 -7.19 5.72 -1.89
N PRO A 72 -8.01 6.49 -1.14
CA PRO A 72 -9.37 6.81 -1.57
C PRO A 72 -9.43 7.81 -2.72
N VAL A 73 -8.38 8.60 -2.95
CA VAL A 73 -8.30 9.60 -4.03
C VAL A 73 -8.05 8.91 -5.35
N GLU A 74 -7.05 8.03 -5.38
CA GLU A 74 -6.69 7.27 -6.58
C GLU A 74 -7.53 6.00 -6.74
N ASN A 75 -8.29 5.61 -5.70
CA ASN A 75 -9.02 4.35 -5.62
C ASN A 75 -8.11 3.14 -5.89
N THR A 76 -6.94 3.13 -5.25
CA THR A 76 -5.93 2.07 -5.41
C THR A 76 -5.57 1.43 -4.07
N ALA A 77 -5.12 0.19 -4.12
CA ALA A 77 -4.57 -0.52 -2.97
C ALA A 77 -3.16 -1.02 -3.28
N GLY A 78 -2.30 -1.08 -2.26
CA GLY A 78 -0.94 -1.59 -2.40
C GLY A 78 -0.36 -2.06 -1.07
N LEU A 79 0.64 -2.93 -1.13
CA LEU A 79 1.38 -3.36 0.06
C LEU A 79 2.49 -2.37 0.40
N GLY A 80 2.66 -2.09 1.69
CA GLY A 80 3.73 -1.22 2.19
C GLY A 80 4.03 -1.43 3.67
N SER A 81 5.06 -0.74 4.16
CA SER A 81 5.42 -0.79 5.58
C SER A 81 4.34 -0.12 6.45
N PRO A 82 4.09 -0.64 7.68
CA PRO A 82 3.18 0.00 8.65
C PRO A 82 3.61 1.42 9.04
N SER A 83 4.91 1.73 8.93
CA SER A 83 5.51 3.00 9.37
C SER A 83 5.28 4.19 8.42
N GLY A 84 4.42 4.04 7.40
CA GLY A 84 3.85 5.19 6.68
C GLY A 84 4.51 5.56 5.34
N ASN A 85 5.41 4.73 4.78
CA ASN A 85 5.83 4.89 3.38
C ASN A 85 5.26 3.75 2.53
N GLY A 86 3.95 3.80 2.29
CA GLY A 86 3.29 3.05 1.24
C GLY A 86 3.27 3.86 -0.06
N LEU A 87 4.39 3.85 -0.79
CA LEU A 87 4.50 4.24 -2.20
C LEU A 87 5.57 3.38 -2.88
#